data_AF-A0A6C0DPC6-F1
#
_entry.id   AF-A0A6C0DPC6-F1
#
_cell.length_a   1.000
_cell.length_b   1.000
_cell.length_c   1.000
_cell.angle_alpha   90.00
_cell.angle_beta   90.00
_cell.angle_gamma   90.00
#
_symmetry.space_group_name_H-M   'P 1'
#
loop_
_entity.id
_entity.type
_entity.pdbx_description
1 polymer ?
#
loop_
_entity_poly.entity_id
_entity_poly.type
_entity_poly.pdbx_seq_one_letter_code
_entity_poly.pdbx_strand_id
1 'polypeptide(L)'
;MSTTEYLKNLENLLGSSFSSIQSTIVDVKEIVPRKLKLLFVSTHCHQYTGYSKVSWGILKELSKIPYLDVTHFGFQKFPSQTFPENYRTYPSSISVIDASSLEKPLEQGFGFKVLPDIVRKVKPDIVFVYNDMSVIARFLGELEKSGVPRTYRMWAYVDQVYTSQLQGYLDLLNMKVERIFTFTPYWKQCLKDQGVTRPIDVLLHGFEEDMYKPLPRTEVRKQMKLPENAFLYLCVNRNQPRKRYDILIMAFVELLVKYPTKPIFLMCICDKGEKGGWWLFELFQRELKMRGVPVEPYAGRLMISTQDMVFKDEDINLFYNVADVGVSTAEGEGWGLCNFEQMGVGIPQVVPNIGGFKEYCTSENSVLIEANNRYYLPTVFSPVGGEAASVDPHAFCLGMETYLLDSEKRKTHGENARKTVMGYTWKKAVEPFLRRLRQEKEDIDAEAEAEGDLNNA
;
A
#
# COMPACT_ATOMS: atom_id res chain seq x y z
N MET A 1 -81.10 -41.80 -7.83
CA MET A 1 -79.87 -42.56 -8.10
C MET A 1 -79.39 -43.14 -6.79
N SER A 2 -79.26 -44.46 -6.71
CA SER A 2 -78.92 -45.17 -5.49
C SER A 2 -77.45 -44.98 -5.13
N THR A 3 -77.09 -45.15 -3.85
CA THR A 3 -75.73 -45.03 -3.31
C THR A 3 -74.69 -45.89 -4.03
N THR A 4 -75.12 -46.90 -4.79
CA THR A 4 -74.30 -47.79 -5.63
C THR A 4 -73.84 -47.11 -6.94
N GLU A 5 -74.58 -46.11 -7.42
CA GLU A 5 -74.27 -45.36 -8.65
C GLU A 5 -73.23 -44.26 -8.40
N TYR A 6 -73.17 -43.74 -7.16
CA TYR A 6 -72.16 -42.77 -6.70
C TYR A 6 -70.77 -43.41 -6.53
N LEU A 7 -70.71 -44.65 -6.03
CA LEU A 7 -69.43 -45.38 -5.86
C LEU A 7 -68.83 -45.83 -7.20
N LYS A 8 -69.65 -46.19 -8.19
CA LYS A 8 -69.18 -46.52 -9.54
C LYS A 8 -68.60 -45.32 -10.30
N ASN A 9 -69.11 -44.12 -10.05
CA ASN A 9 -68.56 -42.90 -10.65
C ASN A 9 -67.23 -42.47 -10.00
N LEU A 10 -66.96 -42.86 -8.75
CA LEU A 10 -65.70 -42.60 -8.05
C LEU A 10 -64.54 -43.50 -8.55
N GLU A 11 -64.81 -44.77 -8.87
CA GLU A 11 -63.79 -45.66 -9.47
C GLU A 11 -63.44 -45.26 -10.92
N ASN A 12 -64.41 -44.78 -11.70
CA ASN A 12 -64.16 -44.27 -13.06
C ASN A 12 -63.38 -42.94 -13.07
N LEU A 13 -63.46 -42.12 -12.01
CA LEU A 13 -62.67 -40.89 -11.88
C LEU A 13 -61.23 -41.13 -11.40
N LEU A 14 -60.96 -42.27 -10.77
CA LEU A 14 -59.64 -42.62 -10.21
C LEU A 14 -58.87 -43.65 -11.07
N GLY A 15 -59.52 -44.28 -12.06
CA GLY A 15 -58.95 -45.39 -12.84
C GLY A 15 -58.51 -45.08 -14.28
N SER A 16 -58.81 -43.90 -14.84
CA SER A 16 -58.35 -43.57 -16.19
C SER A 16 -56.97 -42.92 -16.16
N SER A 17 -55.98 -43.71 -16.58
CA SER A 17 -54.62 -43.30 -16.91
C SER A 17 -54.58 -41.95 -17.63
N PHE A 18 -54.19 -40.89 -16.92
CA PHE A 18 -53.46 -39.83 -17.59
C PHE A 18 -52.13 -40.46 -17.98
N SER A 19 -51.98 -40.75 -19.27
CA SER A 19 -50.67 -40.80 -19.90
C SER A 19 -49.88 -39.61 -19.37
N SER A 20 -48.74 -39.89 -18.75
CA SER A 20 -47.86 -38.90 -18.18
C SER A 20 -47.67 -37.75 -19.16
N ILE A 21 -48.36 -36.63 -18.93
CA ILE A 21 -47.80 -35.35 -19.28
C ILE A 21 -46.57 -35.31 -18.39
N GLN A 22 -45.40 -35.60 -18.97
CA GLN A 22 -44.15 -35.11 -18.42
C GLN A 22 -44.38 -33.60 -18.31
N SER A 23 -44.79 -33.14 -17.12
CA SER A 23 -44.30 -31.85 -16.69
C SER A 23 -42.79 -32.03 -16.76
N THR A 24 -42.21 -31.53 -17.83
CA THR A 24 -40.87 -31.00 -17.76
C THR A 24 -40.99 -29.96 -16.66
N ILE A 25 -40.78 -30.42 -15.41
CA ILE A 25 -40.11 -29.59 -14.43
C ILE A 25 -38.82 -29.28 -15.18
N VAL A 26 -38.85 -28.15 -15.88
CA VAL A 26 -37.63 -27.47 -16.22
C VAL A 26 -37.04 -27.30 -14.82
N ASP A 27 -36.02 -28.11 -14.52
CA ASP A 27 -35.06 -27.75 -13.49
C ASP A 27 -34.64 -26.35 -13.89
N VAL A 28 -35.31 -25.34 -13.32
CA VAL A 28 -34.75 -24.01 -13.22
C VAL A 28 -33.57 -24.28 -12.32
N LYS A 29 -32.46 -24.72 -12.93
CA LYS A 29 -31.15 -24.63 -12.31
C LYS A 29 -31.14 -23.22 -11.82
N GLU A 30 -31.20 -23.05 -10.49
CA GLU A 30 -30.89 -21.79 -9.87
C GLU A 30 -29.57 -21.38 -10.51
N ILE A 31 -29.62 -20.38 -11.40
CA ILE A 31 -28.44 -19.84 -12.03
C ILE A 31 -27.78 -19.09 -10.88
N VAL A 32 -26.98 -19.81 -10.09
CA VAL A 32 -26.16 -19.20 -9.06
C VAL A 32 -25.26 -18.26 -9.84
N PRO A 33 -25.40 -16.93 -9.65
CA PRO A 33 -24.68 -15.97 -10.48
C PRO A 33 -23.19 -16.26 -10.36
N ARG A 34 -22.52 -16.46 -11.51
CA ARG A 34 -21.09 -16.76 -11.52
C ARG A 34 -20.36 -15.65 -10.79
N LYS A 35 -19.55 -15.98 -9.77
CA LYS A 35 -18.73 -14.98 -9.08
C LYS A 35 -17.69 -14.38 -10.03
N LEU A 36 -17.38 -13.10 -9.85
CA LEU A 36 -16.27 -12.44 -10.53
C LEU A 36 -14.96 -12.93 -9.92
N LYS A 37 -14.09 -13.53 -10.74
CA LYS A 37 -12.80 -14.06 -10.31
C LYS A 37 -11.71 -13.01 -10.42
N LEU A 38 -11.21 -12.56 -9.27
CA LEU A 38 -10.12 -11.62 -9.18
C LEU A 38 -8.84 -12.33 -8.75
N LEU A 39 -7.82 -12.31 -9.62
CA LEU A 39 -6.45 -12.66 -9.25
C LEU A 39 -5.70 -11.39 -8.84
N PHE A 40 -5.56 -11.18 -7.53
CA PHE A 40 -4.79 -10.06 -6.99
C PHE A 40 -3.32 -10.47 -6.86
N VAL A 41 -2.43 -9.78 -7.57
CA VAL A 41 -0.99 -10.06 -7.64
C VAL A 41 -0.25 -8.97 -6.88
N SER A 42 0.20 -9.27 -5.66
CA SER A 42 0.89 -8.29 -4.81
C SER A 42 1.77 -8.95 -3.75
N THR A 43 2.49 -8.15 -2.95
CA THR A 43 3.28 -8.67 -1.84
C THR A 43 2.41 -9.44 -0.85
N HIS A 44 2.88 -10.61 -0.42
CA HIS A 44 2.22 -11.47 0.55
C HIS A 44 1.95 -10.74 1.89
N CYS A 45 0.81 -11.02 2.57
CA CYS A 45 0.44 -10.33 3.82
C CYS A 45 1.40 -10.63 5.00
N HIS A 46 2.07 -11.77 4.97
CA HIS A 46 3.24 -12.08 5.81
C HIS A 46 4.52 -11.43 5.27
N GLN A 47 4.62 -10.11 5.37
CA GLN A 47 5.83 -9.32 5.10
C GLN A 47 5.83 -8.01 5.91
N TYR A 48 7.01 -7.57 6.36
CA TYR A 48 7.18 -6.32 7.12
C TYR A 48 7.28 -5.07 6.21
N THR A 49 6.50 -5.04 5.12
CA THR A 49 6.53 -3.97 4.11
C THR A 49 5.22 -3.19 4.05
N GLY A 50 5.27 -1.97 3.50
CA GLY A 50 4.07 -1.18 3.23
C GLY A 50 3.15 -1.85 2.19
N TYR A 51 3.73 -2.44 1.14
CA TYR A 51 2.95 -3.19 0.13
C TYR A 51 2.12 -4.32 0.74
N SER A 52 2.70 -5.05 1.68
CA SER A 52 2.03 -6.12 2.40
C SER A 52 0.86 -5.60 3.24
N LYS A 53 1.06 -4.50 3.97
CA LYS A 53 0.02 -3.86 4.78
C LYS A 53 -1.15 -3.37 3.93
N VAL A 54 -0.85 -2.69 2.82
CA VAL A 54 -1.86 -2.20 1.88
C VAL A 54 -2.62 -3.36 1.25
N SER A 55 -1.92 -4.41 0.83
CA SER A 55 -2.55 -5.61 0.26
C SER A 55 -3.52 -6.25 1.25
N TRP A 56 -3.12 -6.38 2.51
CA TRP A 56 -3.97 -6.91 3.57
C TRP A 56 -5.20 -6.04 3.84
N GLY A 57 -5.03 -4.71 3.88
CA GLY A 57 -6.13 -3.75 4.01
C GLY A 57 -7.18 -3.88 2.90
N ILE A 58 -6.73 -3.98 1.64
CA ILE A 58 -7.60 -4.20 0.48
C ILE A 58 -8.32 -5.55 0.60
N LEU A 59 -7.58 -6.63 0.87
CA LEU A 59 -8.13 -7.98 0.96
C LEU A 59 -9.22 -8.12 2.03
N LYS A 60 -9.08 -7.43 3.18
CA LYS A 60 -10.11 -7.38 4.23
C LYS A 60 -11.43 -6.78 3.73
N GLU A 61 -11.38 -5.78 2.86
CA GLU A 61 -12.60 -5.19 2.31
C GLU A 61 -13.17 -6.04 1.18
N LEU A 62 -12.33 -6.58 0.31
CA LEU A 62 -12.76 -7.48 -0.76
C LEU A 62 -13.42 -8.77 -0.22
N SER A 63 -12.92 -9.31 0.91
CA SER A 63 -13.46 -10.53 1.51
C SER A 63 -14.91 -10.41 1.96
N LYS A 64 -15.43 -9.18 2.10
CA LYS A 64 -16.81 -8.87 2.50
C LYS A 64 -17.79 -8.87 1.32
N ILE A 65 -17.31 -9.00 0.08
CA ILE A 65 -18.11 -8.81 -1.12
C ILE A 65 -18.58 -10.18 -1.67
N PRO A 66 -19.88 -10.52 -1.60
CA PRO A 66 -20.35 -11.88 -1.89
C PRO A 66 -20.16 -12.35 -3.34
N TYR A 67 -20.22 -11.41 -4.29
CA TYR A 67 -20.09 -11.70 -5.73
C TYR A 67 -18.64 -11.84 -6.20
N LEU A 68 -17.64 -11.64 -5.32
CA LEU A 68 -16.23 -11.81 -5.64
C LEU A 68 -15.72 -13.19 -5.23
N ASP A 69 -14.90 -13.78 -6.09
CA ASP A 69 -14.02 -14.90 -5.80
C ASP A 69 -12.58 -14.41 -5.92
N VAL A 70 -11.90 -14.22 -4.79
CA VAL A 70 -10.60 -13.54 -4.74
C VAL A 70 -9.50 -14.56 -4.47
N THR A 71 -8.54 -14.63 -5.38
CA THR A 71 -7.27 -15.33 -5.20
C THR A 71 -6.14 -14.32 -5.07
N HIS A 72 -5.43 -14.33 -3.96
CA HIS A 72 -4.20 -13.57 -3.78
C HIS A 72 -3.00 -14.40 -4.23
N PHE A 73 -2.35 -13.98 -5.31
CA PHE A 73 -1.00 -14.39 -5.65
C PHE A 73 -0.02 -13.53 -4.84
N GLY A 74 0.30 -14.01 -3.64
CA GLY A 74 1.15 -13.34 -2.68
C GLY A 74 2.61 -13.68 -2.90
N PHE A 75 3.41 -12.69 -3.28
CA PHE A 75 4.84 -12.89 -3.52
C PHE A 75 5.74 -12.36 -2.40
N GLN A 76 7.01 -12.77 -2.43
CA GLN A 76 8.06 -12.38 -1.49
C GLN A 76 7.82 -12.82 -0.04
N LYS A 77 7.06 -13.89 0.20
CA LYS A 77 7.09 -14.58 1.49
C LYS A 77 8.40 -15.36 1.61
N PHE A 78 9.47 -14.69 2.03
CA PHE A 78 10.80 -15.29 2.11
C PHE A 78 10.85 -16.38 3.18
N PRO A 79 11.31 -17.61 2.87
CA PRO A 79 11.35 -18.72 3.83
C PRO A 79 12.22 -18.46 5.07
N SER A 80 13.21 -17.57 4.96
CA SER A 80 14.09 -17.18 6.06
C SER A 80 13.44 -16.25 7.07
N GLN A 81 12.27 -15.67 6.76
CA GLN A 81 11.58 -14.75 7.65
C GLN A 81 10.52 -15.47 8.48
N THR A 82 10.47 -15.13 9.76
CA THR A 82 9.48 -15.65 10.71
C THR A 82 8.45 -14.58 11.05
N PHE A 83 7.23 -15.02 11.32
CA PHE A 83 6.09 -14.16 11.62
C PHE A 83 5.37 -14.67 12.85
N PRO A 84 4.82 -13.78 13.71
CA PRO A 84 3.87 -14.18 14.74
C PRO A 84 2.65 -14.91 14.13
N GLU A 85 2.04 -15.82 14.89
CA GLU A 85 0.92 -16.66 14.43
C GLU A 85 -0.28 -15.83 13.92
N ASN A 86 -0.55 -14.68 14.53
CA ASN A 86 -1.66 -13.78 14.17
C ASN A 86 -1.21 -12.58 13.31
N TYR A 87 -0.04 -12.64 12.68
CA TYR A 87 0.48 -11.50 11.91
C TYR A 87 -0.29 -11.35 10.59
N ARG A 88 -1.15 -10.34 10.48
CA ARG A 88 -1.93 -10.01 9.26
C ARG A 88 -2.60 -11.23 8.62
N THR A 89 -3.31 -12.00 9.45
CA THR A 89 -4.04 -13.19 9.03
C THR A 89 -4.99 -12.89 7.87
N TYR A 90 -5.03 -13.78 6.89
CA TYR A 90 -5.95 -13.68 5.76
C TYR A 90 -7.39 -13.94 6.19
N PRO A 91 -8.38 -13.21 5.63
CA PRO A 91 -9.78 -13.60 5.75
C PRO A 91 -10.00 -14.98 5.11
N SER A 92 -10.87 -15.81 5.72
CA SER A 92 -11.10 -17.19 5.29
C SER A 92 -11.69 -17.34 3.88
N SER A 93 -12.33 -16.29 3.34
CA SER A 93 -12.87 -16.28 1.98
C SER A 93 -11.83 -15.96 0.89
N ILE A 94 -10.58 -15.66 1.26
CA ILE A 94 -9.49 -15.38 0.31
C ILE A 94 -8.68 -16.65 0.06
N SER A 95 -8.61 -17.07 -1.20
CA SER A 95 -7.67 -18.12 -1.62
C SER A 95 -6.26 -17.51 -1.74
N VAL A 96 -5.24 -18.21 -1.24
CA VAL A 96 -3.85 -17.68 -1.22
C VAL A 96 -2.91 -18.61 -1.96
N ILE A 97 -2.08 -18.03 -2.83
CA ILE A 97 -0.98 -18.69 -3.53
C ILE A 97 0.31 -18.04 -3.06
N ASP A 98 1.17 -18.83 -2.40
CA ASP A 98 2.51 -18.41 -1.99
C ASP A 98 3.47 -18.54 -3.17
N ALA A 99 3.66 -17.45 -3.91
CA ALA A 99 4.44 -17.44 -5.13
C ALA A 99 5.92 -17.79 -4.89
N SER A 100 6.49 -17.38 -3.76
CA SER A 100 7.87 -17.69 -3.37
C SER A 100 8.08 -19.19 -3.21
N SER A 101 7.10 -19.89 -2.62
CA SER A 101 7.17 -21.35 -2.42
C SER A 101 7.13 -22.15 -3.74
N LEU A 102 6.70 -21.52 -4.83
CA LEU A 102 6.55 -22.13 -6.14
C LEU A 102 7.73 -21.83 -7.08
N GLU A 103 8.62 -20.88 -6.75
CA GLU A 103 9.84 -20.63 -7.52
C GLU A 103 10.85 -21.77 -7.34
N LYS A 104 11.25 -22.40 -8.44
CA LYS A 104 12.21 -23.52 -8.47
C LYS A 104 13.24 -23.31 -9.59
N PRO A 105 14.50 -22.95 -9.27
CA PRO A 105 15.00 -22.54 -7.95
C PRO A 105 14.37 -21.21 -7.49
N LEU A 106 14.47 -20.92 -6.19
CA LEU A 106 14.07 -19.61 -5.65
C LEU A 106 14.95 -18.52 -6.28
N GLU A 107 14.32 -17.53 -6.91
CA GLU A 107 15.01 -16.36 -7.49
C GLU A 107 14.85 -15.17 -6.54
N GLN A 108 13.94 -14.26 -6.85
CA GLN A 108 13.67 -13.05 -6.07
C GLN A 108 12.38 -13.16 -5.24
N GLY A 109 11.70 -14.30 -5.30
CA GLY A 109 10.43 -14.57 -4.61
C GLY A 109 9.22 -13.92 -5.27
N PHE A 110 9.34 -13.33 -6.47
CA PHE A 110 8.23 -12.64 -7.14
C PHE A 110 7.26 -13.60 -7.84
N GLY A 111 7.73 -14.78 -8.25
CA GLY A 111 6.97 -15.76 -9.01
C GLY A 111 6.67 -15.32 -10.44
N PHE A 112 7.53 -14.48 -11.06
CA PHE A 112 7.28 -13.94 -12.42
C PHE A 112 6.97 -15.04 -13.44
N LYS A 113 7.78 -16.11 -13.46
CA LYS A 113 7.62 -17.25 -14.37
C LYS A 113 6.49 -18.21 -13.96
N VAL A 114 6.01 -18.12 -12.71
CA VAL A 114 4.95 -18.97 -12.15
C VAL A 114 3.57 -18.40 -12.46
N LEU A 115 3.44 -17.07 -12.52
CA LEU A 115 2.16 -16.39 -12.72
C LEU A 115 1.36 -16.90 -13.94
N PRO A 116 1.96 -17.14 -15.12
CA PRO A 116 1.22 -17.67 -16.27
C PRO A 116 0.48 -18.99 -16.02
N ASP A 117 1.09 -19.93 -15.32
CA ASP A 117 0.46 -21.21 -14.98
C ASP A 117 -0.68 -21.03 -13.98
N ILE A 118 -0.52 -20.10 -13.05
CA ILE A 118 -1.59 -19.72 -12.13
C ILE A 118 -2.77 -19.11 -12.90
N VAL A 119 -2.52 -18.21 -13.86
CA VAL A 119 -3.57 -17.63 -14.70
C VAL A 119 -4.31 -18.72 -15.48
N ARG A 120 -3.60 -19.70 -16.06
CA ARG A 120 -4.22 -20.86 -16.75
C ARG A 120 -5.09 -21.70 -15.83
N LYS A 121 -4.65 -21.89 -14.58
CA LYS A 121 -5.35 -22.72 -13.58
C LYS A 121 -6.57 -22.01 -13.00
N VAL A 122 -6.39 -20.77 -12.56
CA VAL A 122 -7.43 -19.97 -11.90
C VAL A 122 -8.49 -19.51 -12.91
N LYS A 123 -8.06 -19.21 -14.15
CA LYS A 123 -8.89 -18.59 -15.20
C LYS A 123 -9.62 -17.35 -14.66
N PRO A 124 -8.87 -16.34 -14.19
CA PRO A 124 -9.47 -15.14 -13.61
C PRO A 124 -10.17 -14.32 -14.68
N ASP A 125 -11.10 -13.47 -14.25
CA ASP A 125 -11.71 -12.44 -15.11
C ASP A 125 -10.86 -11.17 -15.10
N ILE A 126 -10.21 -10.91 -13.96
CA ILE A 126 -9.33 -9.77 -13.76
C ILE A 126 -8.02 -10.24 -13.13
N VAL A 127 -6.90 -9.85 -13.74
CA VAL A 127 -5.58 -9.90 -13.13
C VAL A 127 -5.23 -8.49 -12.69
N PHE A 128 -5.07 -8.28 -11.38
CA PHE A 128 -4.78 -6.97 -10.80
C PHE A 128 -3.40 -6.97 -10.16
N VAL A 129 -2.44 -6.29 -10.79
CA VAL A 129 -1.03 -6.28 -10.34
C VAL A 129 -0.75 -4.99 -9.56
N TYR A 130 -0.29 -5.14 -8.31
CA TYR A 130 0.08 -4.03 -7.45
C TYR A 130 1.59 -4.00 -7.17
N ASN A 131 2.29 -3.05 -7.80
CA ASN A 131 3.68 -2.73 -7.48
C ASN A 131 4.17 -1.45 -8.19
N ASP A 132 5.48 -1.19 -8.16
CA ASP A 132 6.11 -0.21 -9.05
C ASP A 132 6.14 -0.70 -10.52
N MET A 133 6.41 0.23 -11.44
CA MET A 133 6.41 -0.07 -12.87
C MET A 133 7.48 -1.07 -13.31
N SER A 134 8.60 -1.19 -12.60
CA SER A 134 9.63 -2.15 -12.95
C SER A 134 9.15 -3.59 -12.73
N VAL A 135 8.42 -3.84 -11.64
CA VAL A 135 7.84 -5.14 -11.31
C VAL A 135 6.60 -5.42 -12.18
N ILE A 136 5.72 -4.43 -12.36
CA ILE A 136 4.55 -4.56 -13.25
C ILE A 136 4.99 -4.94 -14.67
N ALA A 137 5.99 -4.25 -15.22
CA ALA A 137 6.50 -4.54 -16.55
C ALA A 137 7.06 -5.96 -16.69
N ARG A 138 7.72 -6.49 -15.65
CA ARG A 138 8.22 -7.87 -15.64
C ARG A 138 7.08 -8.90 -15.64
N PHE A 139 6.03 -8.71 -14.85
CA PHE A 139 4.86 -9.60 -14.89
C PHE A 139 4.17 -9.57 -16.24
N LEU A 140 3.97 -8.39 -16.83
CA LEU A 140 3.38 -8.25 -18.15
C LEU A 140 4.22 -8.93 -19.23
N GLY A 141 5.55 -8.77 -19.17
CA GLY A 141 6.48 -9.44 -20.08
C GLY A 141 6.43 -10.96 -19.98
N GLU A 142 6.38 -11.55 -18.78
CA GLU A 142 6.30 -13.01 -18.63
C GLU A 142 4.94 -13.57 -19.05
N LEU A 143 3.84 -12.85 -18.79
CA LEU A 143 2.52 -13.24 -19.30
C LEU A 143 2.49 -13.26 -20.83
N GLU A 144 3.03 -12.23 -21.48
CA GLU A 144 3.12 -12.17 -22.95
C GLU A 144 3.99 -13.29 -23.52
N LYS A 145 5.20 -13.49 -23.00
CA LYS A 145 6.13 -14.55 -23.45
C LYS A 145 5.54 -15.96 -23.31
N SER A 146 4.72 -16.17 -22.28
CA SER A 146 4.13 -17.48 -22.01
C SER A 146 3.07 -17.92 -23.02
N GLY A 147 2.51 -16.98 -23.80
CA GLY A 147 1.40 -17.24 -24.71
C GLY A 147 0.09 -17.62 -24.00
N VAL A 148 -0.06 -17.30 -22.70
CA VAL A 148 -1.34 -17.52 -22.00
C VAL A 148 -2.45 -16.73 -22.71
N PRO A 149 -3.58 -17.35 -23.07
CA PRO A 149 -4.69 -16.63 -23.69
C PRO A 149 -5.17 -15.49 -22.80
N ARG A 150 -5.34 -14.30 -23.40
CA ARG A 150 -5.78 -13.10 -22.69
C ARG A 150 -7.31 -13.07 -22.58
N THR A 151 -7.86 -14.01 -21.82
CA THR A 151 -9.30 -14.11 -21.50
C THR A 151 -9.71 -13.29 -20.28
N TYR A 152 -8.85 -12.37 -19.85
CA TYR A 152 -8.98 -11.59 -18.63
C TYR A 152 -8.62 -10.13 -18.90
N ARG A 153 -9.17 -9.21 -18.09
CA ARG A 153 -8.75 -7.82 -18.04
C ARG A 153 -7.48 -7.69 -17.21
N MET A 154 -6.51 -6.92 -17.70
CA MET A 154 -5.28 -6.60 -16.96
C MET A 154 -5.41 -5.21 -16.32
N TRP A 155 -5.41 -5.18 -15.00
CA TRP A 155 -5.45 -3.96 -14.22
C TRP A 155 -4.12 -3.77 -13.47
N ALA A 156 -3.69 -2.52 -13.31
CA ALA A 156 -2.46 -2.18 -12.61
C ALA A 156 -2.71 -1.18 -11.50
N TYR A 157 -2.24 -1.45 -10.28
CA TYR A 157 -2.14 -0.48 -9.20
C TYR A 157 -0.70 -0.02 -9.10
N VAL A 158 -0.45 1.20 -9.58
CA VAL A 158 0.90 1.70 -9.85
C VAL A 158 1.41 2.50 -8.66
N ASP A 159 2.47 2.00 -8.01
CA ASP A 159 3.26 2.80 -7.07
C ASP A 159 4.19 3.73 -7.86
N GLN A 160 3.75 4.98 -8.01
CA GLN A 160 4.54 6.03 -8.62
C GLN A 160 5.13 6.91 -7.53
N VAL A 161 6.46 7.08 -7.55
CA VAL A 161 7.19 7.87 -6.54
C VAL A 161 7.83 9.13 -7.11
N TYR A 162 7.90 9.27 -8.45
CA TYR A 162 8.51 10.39 -9.17
C TYR A 162 7.56 10.96 -10.23
N THR A 163 7.71 12.25 -10.55
CA THR A 163 6.81 12.98 -11.47
C THR A 163 6.96 12.54 -12.92
N SER A 164 8.10 11.93 -13.27
CA SER A 164 8.36 11.37 -14.59
C SER A 164 8.59 9.85 -14.52
N GLN A 165 8.07 9.15 -15.51
CA GLN A 165 8.28 7.74 -15.80
C GLN A 165 9.00 7.57 -17.12
N LEU A 166 9.77 6.49 -17.22
CA LEU A 166 10.42 6.11 -18.48
C LEU A 166 9.34 5.84 -19.54
N GLN A 167 9.57 6.33 -20.76
CA GLN A 167 8.60 6.23 -21.86
C GLN A 167 8.14 4.79 -22.11
N GLY A 168 9.06 3.82 -22.05
CA GLY A 168 8.72 2.41 -22.24
C GLY A 168 7.70 1.86 -21.21
N TYR A 169 7.66 2.41 -19.99
CA TYR A 169 6.64 2.04 -19.00
C TYR A 169 5.28 2.66 -19.32
N LEU A 170 5.27 3.91 -19.81
CA LEU A 170 4.03 4.57 -20.27
C LEU A 170 3.43 3.84 -21.47
N ASP A 171 4.27 3.45 -22.43
CA ASP A 171 3.86 2.69 -23.61
C ASP A 171 3.26 1.34 -23.20
N LEU A 172 3.91 0.65 -22.26
CA LEU A 172 3.45 -0.63 -21.72
C LEU A 172 2.10 -0.50 -21.01
N LEU A 173 1.88 0.56 -20.21
CA LEU A 173 0.57 0.85 -19.63
C LEU A 173 -0.49 1.05 -20.73
N ASN A 174 -0.20 1.88 -21.72
CA ASN A 174 -1.11 2.17 -22.82
C ASN A 174 -1.41 0.95 -23.70
N MET A 175 -0.45 0.05 -23.89
CA MET A 175 -0.61 -1.10 -24.78
C MET A 175 -1.19 -2.33 -24.07
N LYS A 176 -0.86 -2.54 -22.79
CA LYS A 176 -1.03 -3.84 -22.13
C LYS A 176 -1.89 -3.77 -20.87
N VAL A 177 -2.41 -2.61 -20.47
CA VAL A 177 -3.26 -2.48 -19.27
C VAL A 177 -4.58 -1.83 -19.66
N GLU A 178 -5.69 -2.45 -19.28
CA GLU A 178 -7.04 -1.95 -19.56
C GLU A 178 -7.47 -0.87 -18.56
N ARG A 179 -7.00 -0.94 -17.30
CA ARG A 179 -7.31 0.06 -16.25
C ARG A 179 -6.17 0.23 -15.26
N ILE A 180 -5.93 1.48 -14.87
CA ILE A 180 -4.86 1.87 -13.95
C ILE A 180 -5.48 2.43 -12.68
N PHE A 181 -4.85 2.13 -11.54
CA PHE A 181 -5.14 2.71 -10.25
C PHE A 181 -3.88 3.42 -9.75
N THR A 182 -4.03 4.62 -9.21
CA THR A 182 -2.95 5.38 -8.58
C THR A 182 -3.26 5.65 -7.11
N PHE A 183 -2.21 5.84 -6.31
CA PHE A 183 -2.35 6.07 -4.86
C PHE A 183 -3.06 7.36 -4.52
N THR A 184 -2.97 8.39 -5.38
CA THR A 184 -3.53 9.72 -5.13
C THR A 184 -4.05 10.34 -6.44
N PRO A 185 -4.91 11.38 -6.36
CA PRO A 185 -5.28 12.20 -7.51
C PRO A 185 -4.07 12.92 -8.14
N TYR A 186 -3.07 13.28 -7.33
CA TYR A 186 -1.82 13.87 -7.83
C TYR A 186 -1.11 12.92 -8.80
N TRP A 187 -0.93 11.65 -8.42
CA TRP A 187 -0.29 10.66 -9.29
C TRP A 187 -1.12 10.33 -10.53
N LYS A 188 -2.44 10.32 -10.40
CA LYS A 188 -3.33 10.23 -11.57
C LYS A 188 -3.07 11.35 -12.57
N GLN A 189 -2.94 12.58 -12.09
CA GLN A 189 -2.65 13.72 -12.95
C GLN A 189 -1.26 13.59 -13.59
N CYS A 190 -0.24 13.21 -12.82
CA CYS A 190 1.11 12.96 -13.36
C CYS A 190 1.12 11.93 -14.49
N LEU A 191 0.38 10.82 -14.39
CA LEU A 191 0.30 9.84 -15.50
C LEU A 191 -0.43 10.39 -16.72
N LYS A 192 -1.51 11.16 -16.52
CA LYS A 192 -2.24 11.80 -17.62
C LYS A 192 -1.38 12.80 -18.37
N ASP A 193 -0.66 13.65 -17.65
CA ASP A 193 0.23 14.67 -18.22
C ASP A 193 1.37 14.05 -19.04
N GLN A 194 1.73 12.80 -18.72
CA GLN A 194 2.72 12.01 -19.45
C GLN A 194 2.14 11.19 -20.62
N GLY A 195 0.86 11.35 -20.93
CA GLY A 195 0.24 10.73 -22.11
C GLY A 195 -0.32 9.32 -21.88
N VAL A 196 -0.61 8.93 -20.64
CA VAL A 196 -1.43 7.72 -20.39
C VAL A 196 -2.87 7.97 -20.83
N THR A 197 -3.36 7.17 -21.78
CA THR A 197 -4.70 7.30 -22.37
C THR A 197 -5.73 6.32 -21.79
N ARG A 198 -5.28 5.36 -20.99
CA ARG A 198 -6.14 4.36 -20.34
C ARG A 198 -6.96 4.98 -19.20
N PRO A 199 -8.12 4.41 -18.85
CA PRO A 199 -8.86 4.80 -17.65
C PRO A 199 -7.96 4.72 -16.40
N ILE A 200 -7.87 5.83 -15.67
CA ILE A 200 -7.14 5.92 -14.40
C ILE A 200 -8.12 6.24 -13.27
N ASP A 201 -8.22 5.37 -12.28
CA ASP A 201 -8.96 5.57 -11.04
C ASP A 201 -7.99 5.80 -9.87
N VAL A 202 -8.49 6.34 -8.77
CA VAL A 202 -7.69 6.54 -7.55
C VAL A 202 -8.10 5.48 -6.54
N LEU A 203 -7.12 4.77 -5.99
CA LEU A 203 -7.29 3.85 -4.87
C LEU A 203 -6.35 4.38 -3.78
N LEU A 204 -6.92 5.02 -2.76
CA LEU A 204 -6.15 5.59 -1.65
C LEU A 204 -5.69 4.47 -0.69
N HIS A 205 -4.87 4.80 0.31
CA HIS A 205 -4.64 3.87 1.42
C HIS A 205 -5.54 4.18 2.61
N GLY A 206 -5.98 3.11 3.29
CA GLY A 206 -6.68 3.21 4.56
C GLY A 206 -5.72 3.25 5.76
N PHE A 207 -6.14 3.93 6.82
CA PHE A 207 -5.51 3.94 8.12
C PHE A 207 -6.05 2.80 8.99
N GLU A 208 -5.14 2.11 9.66
CA GLU A 208 -5.43 1.00 10.57
C GLU A 208 -5.53 1.51 12.01
N GLU A 209 -6.67 2.11 12.36
CA GLU A 209 -6.92 2.67 13.71
C GLU A 209 -6.73 1.62 14.82
N ASP A 210 -7.03 0.35 14.53
CA ASP A 210 -6.89 -0.71 15.51
C ASP A 210 -5.44 -1.07 15.83
N MET A 211 -4.51 -0.83 14.90
CA MET A 211 -3.07 -1.06 15.08
C MET A 211 -2.36 0.17 15.63
N TYR A 212 -2.70 1.37 15.14
CA TYR A 212 -1.99 2.60 15.45
C TYR A 212 -2.82 3.49 16.37
N LYS A 213 -2.58 3.32 17.67
CA LYS A 213 -3.29 4.03 18.73
C LYS A 213 -2.35 4.98 19.45
N PRO A 214 -2.81 6.19 19.82
CA PRO A 214 -2.07 7.05 20.71
C PRO A 214 -1.87 6.36 22.06
N LEU A 215 -0.66 6.48 22.58
CA LEU A 215 -0.23 5.95 23.86
C LEU A 215 0.36 7.10 24.70
N PRO A 216 0.33 7.01 26.04
CA PRO A 216 0.98 7.99 26.88
C PRO A 216 2.49 8.02 26.61
N ARG A 217 2.97 9.10 25.95
CA ARG A 217 4.38 9.27 25.55
C ARG A 217 5.37 9.01 26.69
N THR A 218 5.07 9.49 27.89
CA THR A 218 5.92 9.31 29.08
C THR A 218 6.14 7.84 29.41
N GLU A 219 5.08 7.03 29.38
CA GLU A 219 5.17 5.59 29.69
C GLU A 219 5.95 4.84 28.62
N VAL A 220 5.70 5.15 27.33
CA VAL A 220 6.43 4.52 26.23
C VAL A 220 7.92 4.89 26.25
N ARG A 221 8.26 6.16 26.55
CA ARG A 221 9.66 6.60 26.72
C ARG A 221 10.34 5.88 27.86
N LYS A 222 9.66 5.71 29.00
CA LYS A 222 10.18 4.95 30.15
C LYS A 222 10.42 3.49 29.79
N GLN A 223 9.49 2.84 29.11
CA GLN A 223 9.64 1.46 28.61
C GLN A 223 10.85 1.32 27.69
N MET A 224 11.06 2.30 26.80
CA MET A 224 12.18 2.33 25.86
C MET A 224 13.49 2.90 26.44
N LYS A 225 13.51 3.26 27.72
CA LYS A 225 14.66 3.89 28.41
C LYS A 225 15.18 5.15 27.70
N LEU A 226 14.25 5.95 27.17
CA LEU A 226 14.55 7.23 26.54
C LEU A 226 14.56 8.37 27.57
N PRO A 227 15.33 9.45 27.36
CA PRO A 227 15.31 10.60 28.25
C PRO A 227 13.91 11.24 28.30
N GLU A 228 13.36 11.41 29.49
CA GLU A 228 11.99 11.93 29.66
C GLU A 228 11.83 13.35 29.10
N ASN A 229 12.86 14.19 29.30
CA ASN A 229 12.90 15.56 28.83
C ASN A 229 13.37 15.72 27.38
N ALA A 230 13.58 14.63 26.63
CA ALA A 230 13.99 14.70 25.24
C ALA A 230 12.93 15.40 24.38
N PHE A 231 13.38 16.30 23.50
CA PHE A 231 12.63 16.71 22.33
C PHE A 231 13.04 15.81 21.16
N LEU A 232 12.18 14.88 20.79
CA LEU A 232 12.52 13.78 19.89
C LEU A 232 11.91 13.94 18.50
N TYR A 233 12.78 14.08 17.49
CA TYR A 233 12.42 13.86 16.09
C TYR A 233 12.52 12.38 15.74
N LEU A 234 11.56 11.86 14.98
CA LEU A 234 11.54 10.46 14.56
C LEU A 234 11.45 10.33 13.04
N CYS A 235 12.30 9.47 12.48
CA CYS A 235 12.21 9.00 11.10
C CYS A 235 12.21 7.46 11.07
N VAL A 236 11.09 6.86 10.61
CA VAL A 236 10.90 5.39 10.54
C VAL A 236 11.07 4.86 9.11
N ASN A 237 11.65 5.68 8.23
CA ASN A 237 11.92 5.29 6.86
C ASN A 237 13.09 4.30 6.79
N ARG A 238 13.11 3.45 5.76
CA ARG A 238 14.32 2.66 5.46
C ARG A 238 15.46 3.59 5.05
N ASN A 239 16.69 3.20 5.38
CA ASN A 239 17.88 3.93 4.97
C ASN A 239 18.18 3.66 3.49
N GLN A 240 17.39 4.27 2.59
CA GLN A 240 17.50 4.08 1.15
C GLN A 240 17.74 5.42 0.44
N PRO A 241 18.49 5.45 -0.67
CA PRO A 241 18.89 6.69 -1.34
C PRO A 241 17.77 7.72 -1.62
N ARG A 242 16.55 7.26 -1.89
CA ARG A 242 15.36 8.12 -2.06
C ARG A 242 14.93 8.88 -0.79
N LYS A 243 15.24 8.38 0.41
CA LYS A 243 14.77 8.92 1.71
C LYS A 243 15.62 10.06 2.25
N ARG A 244 16.77 10.32 1.61
CA ARG A 244 17.71 11.42 1.86
C ARG A 244 18.07 11.65 3.32
N TYR A 245 18.50 10.58 4.00
CA TYR A 245 19.01 10.70 5.36
C TYR A 245 20.25 11.61 5.44
N ASP A 246 21.02 11.75 4.36
CA ASP A 246 22.08 12.77 4.25
C ASP A 246 21.56 14.18 4.57
N ILE A 247 20.47 14.60 3.91
CA ILE A 247 19.87 15.91 4.11
C ILE A 247 19.29 16.04 5.52
N LEU A 248 18.67 14.97 6.05
CA LEU A 248 18.13 14.96 7.41
C LEU A 248 19.23 15.15 8.45
N ILE A 249 20.38 14.49 8.30
CA ILE A 249 21.52 14.62 9.21
C ILE A 249 22.12 16.03 9.12
N MET A 250 22.27 16.59 7.91
CA MET A 250 22.72 17.98 7.74
C MET A 250 21.83 18.97 8.49
N ALA A 251 20.50 18.87 8.30
CA ALA A 251 19.51 19.72 8.95
C ALA A 251 19.51 19.54 10.48
N PHE A 252 19.58 18.29 10.95
CA PHE A 252 19.60 17.97 12.37
C PHE A 252 20.82 18.53 13.08
N VAL A 253 22.02 18.38 12.49
CA VAL A 253 23.25 18.91 13.09
C VAL A 253 23.23 20.43 13.16
N GLU A 254 22.66 21.10 12.15
CA GLU A 254 22.48 22.54 12.19
C GLU A 254 21.62 22.99 13.37
N LEU A 255 20.46 22.36 13.54
CA LEU A 255 19.55 22.64 14.66
C LEU A 255 20.21 22.38 16.01
N LEU A 256 20.97 21.28 16.10
CA LEU A 256 21.64 20.84 17.32
C LEU A 256 22.73 21.83 17.75
N VAL A 257 23.52 22.33 16.80
CA VAL A 257 24.57 23.34 17.07
C VAL A 257 23.97 24.71 17.36
N LYS A 258 22.83 25.05 16.76
CA LYS A 258 22.09 26.29 17.07
C LYS A 258 21.55 26.31 18.51
N TYR A 259 21.17 25.15 19.06
CA TYR A 259 20.63 25.01 20.42
C TYR A 259 21.33 23.92 21.24
N PRO A 260 22.62 24.10 21.58
CA PRO A 260 23.45 23.04 22.16
C PRO A 260 22.99 22.60 23.56
N THR A 261 22.29 23.48 24.29
CA THR A 261 21.78 23.21 25.65
C THR A 261 20.40 22.57 25.67
N LYS A 262 19.64 22.62 24.57
CA LYS A 262 18.32 21.99 24.51
C LYS A 262 18.46 20.46 24.40
N PRO A 263 17.56 19.67 25.01
CA PRO A 263 17.59 18.21 24.96
C PRO A 263 17.03 17.68 23.62
N ILE A 264 17.58 18.13 22.49
CA ILE A 264 17.16 17.72 21.14
C ILE A 264 17.79 16.38 20.76
N PHE A 265 16.98 15.47 20.20
CA PHE A 265 17.39 14.14 19.74
C PHE A 265 16.75 13.80 18.38
N LEU A 266 17.45 13.01 17.58
CA LEU A 266 16.93 12.40 16.36
C LEU A 266 17.01 10.88 16.49
N MET A 267 15.88 10.20 16.33
CA MET A 267 15.81 8.75 16.26
C MET A 267 15.50 8.29 14.84
N CYS A 268 16.37 7.44 14.31
CA CYS A 268 16.24 6.81 13.01
C CYS A 268 16.00 5.31 13.22
N ILE A 269 14.80 4.84 12.87
CA ILE A 269 14.49 3.41 12.86
C ILE A 269 14.82 2.90 11.46
N CYS A 270 16.09 2.58 11.26
CA CYS A 270 16.67 2.17 9.99
C CYS A 270 17.98 1.38 10.21
N ASP A 271 18.53 0.76 9.15
CA ASP A 271 19.90 0.23 9.20
C ASP A 271 20.94 1.37 9.20
N LYS A 272 22.19 1.06 9.53
CA LYS A 272 23.25 2.08 9.72
C LYS A 272 23.85 2.57 8.40
N GLY A 273 23.44 2.00 7.27
CA GLY A 273 23.94 2.32 5.92
C GLY A 273 24.35 1.08 5.12
N GLU A 274 24.56 -0.05 5.79
CA GLU A 274 25.07 -1.28 5.21
C GLU A 274 24.17 -1.90 4.13
N LYS A 275 22.88 -1.49 4.05
CA LYS A 275 21.93 -1.97 3.03
C LYS A 275 21.77 -1.02 1.82
N GLY A 276 22.81 -0.24 1.54
CA GLY A 276 22.87 0.67 0.39
C GLY A 276 22.37 2.09 0.68
N GLY A 277 22.26 2.45 1.96
CA GLY A 277 21.93 3.79 2.43
C GLY A 277 23.18 4.62 2.73
N TRP A 278 23.08 5.49 3.74
CA TRP A 278 24.16 6.36 4.17
C TRP A 278 24.67 5.93 5.55
N TRP A 279 25.98 6.04 5.76
CA TRP A 279 26.62 5.85 7.06
C TRP A 279 26.28 7.02 8.00
N LEU A 280 25.13 6.92 8.67
CA LEU A 280 24.50 8.05 9.36
C LEU A 280 25.39 8.67 10.45
N PHE A 281 26.07 7.84 11.23
CA PHE A 281 26.95 8.34 12.28
C PHE A 281 28.21 9.02 11.73
N GLU A 282 28.78 8.51 10.63
CA GLU A 282 29.93 9.13 9.97
C GLU A 282 29.56 10.49 9.39
N LEU A 283 28.39 10.59 8.75
CA LEU A 283 27.85 11.87 8.27
C LEU A 283 27.64 12.84 9.44
N PHE A 284 27.05 12.38 10.54
CA PHE A 284 26.83 13.19 11.74
C PHE A 284 28.15 13.74 12.31
N GLN A 285 29.17 12.89 12.44
CA GLN A 285 30.51 13.30 12.89
C GLN A 285 31.15 14.32 11.94
N ARG A 286 31.04 14.09 10.63
CA ARG A 286 31.56 15.00 9.61
C ARG A 286 30.90 16.36 9.69
N GLU A 287 29.58 16.40 9.79
CA GLU A 287 28.78 17.61 9.86
C GLU A 287 29.05 18.43 11.14
N LEU A 288 29.28 17.76 12.28
CA LEU A 288 29.73 18.41 13.52
C LEU A 288 31.12 19.02 13.37
N LYS A 289 32.07 18.27 12.79
CA LYS A 289 33.43 18.75 12.52
C LYS A 289 33.44 19.96 11.58
N MET A 290 32.61 19.95 10.54
CA MET A 290 32.48 21.08 9.62
C MET A 290 31.95 22.35 10.31
N ARG A 291 31.18 22.21 11.40
CA ARG A 291 30.71 23.33 12.22
C ARG A 291 31.66 23.69 13.38
N GLY A 292 32.83 23.05 13.46
CA GLY A 292 33.87 23.36 14.45
C GLY A 292 33.52 22.93 15.89
N VAL A 293 32.64 21.94 16.08
CA VAL A 293 32.25 21.45 17.40
C VAL A 293 32.76 20.01 17.65
N PRO A 294 33.12 19.64 18.90
CA PRO A 294 33.54 18.28 19.25
C PRO A 294 32.37 17.29 19.14
N VAL A 295 32.66 16.00 18.92
CA VAL A 295 31.62 14.98 18.71
C VAL A 295 31.05 14.48 20.03
N GLU A 296 31.90 14.32 21.05
CA GLU A 296 31.61 13.66 22.31
C GLU A 296 30.37 14.21 23.02
N PRO A 297 30.15 15.54 23.10
CA PRO A 297 28.95 16.10 23.75
C PRO A 297 27.65 15.80 23.01
N TYR A 298 27.72 15.48 21.71
CA TYR A 298 26.56 15.31 20.84
C TYR A 298 26.32 13.87 20.40
N ALA A 299 27.27 12.94 20.62
CA ALA A 299 27.20 11.57 20.12
C ALA A 299 25.90 10.85 20.50
N GLY A 300 25.41 11.05 21.73
CA GLY A 300 24.15 10.45 22.20
C GLY A 300 22.86 11.11 21.67
N ARG A 301 22.97 12.18 20.86
CA ARG A 301 21.82 12.91 20.31
C ARG A 301 21.27 12.30 19.03
N LEU A 302 22.07 11.47 18.33
CA LEU A 302 21.64 10.67 17.20
C LEU A 302 21.45 9.21 17.65
N MET A 303 20.21 8.73 17.61
CA MET A 303 19.83 7.37 17.96
C MET A 303 19.51 6.61 16.67
N ILE A 304 20.17 5.47 16.44
CA ILE A 304 19.94 4.63 15.26
C ILE A 304 19.60 3.22 15.75
N SER A 305 18.53 2.62 15.24
CA SER A 305 18.17 1.26 15.61
C SER A 305 19.26 0.26 15.23
N THR A 306 19.45 -0.76 16.07
CA THR A 306 20.46 -1.81 15.87
C THR A 306 19.92 -3.10 15.27
N GLN A 307 18.59 -3.21 15.13
CA GLN A 307 17.92 -4.44 14.72
C GLN A 307 17.74 -4.52 13.20
N ASP A 308 17.78 -5.74 12.67
CA ASP A 308 17.28 -6.01 11.33
C ASP A 308 15.81 -5.57 11.27
N MET A 309 15.53 -4.65 10.34
CA MET A 309 14.29 -3.90 10.06
C MET A 309 12.98 -4.72 9.94
N VAL A 310 12.70 -5.52 10.96
CA VAL A 310 11.69 -6.57 11.07
C VAL A 310 10.92 -6.27 12.35
N PHE A 311 10.26 -5.12 12.35
CA PHE A 311 9.46 -4.65 13.47
C PHE A 311 8.01 -5.06 13.30
N LYS A 312 7.38 -5.53 14.37
CA LYS A 312 5.95 -5.78 14.37
C LYS A 312 5.20 -4.45 14.34
N ASP A 313 3.95 -4.49 13.90
CA ASP A 313 3.14 -3.27 13.79
C ASP A 313 2.94 -2.61 15.18
N GLU A 314 2.93 -3.39 16.26
CA GLU A 314 2.88 -2.91 17.64
C GLU A 314 4.16 -2.17 18.04
N ASP A 315 5.34 -2.68 17.66
CA ASP A 315 6.63 -2.03 17.94
C ASP A 315 6.72 -0.68 17.21
N ILE A 316 6.24 -0.64 15.96
CA ILE A 316 6.14 0.58 15.17
C ILE A 316 5.20 1.60 15.85
N ASN A 317 4.07 1.15 16.41
CA ASN A 317 3.17 2.03 17.15
C ASN A 317 3.86 2.63 18.40
N LEU A 318 4.70 1.85 19.11
CA LEU A 318 5.51 2.37 20.21
C LEU A 318 6.48 3.46 19.72
N PHE A 319 7.19 3.21 18.62
CA PHE A 319 8.10 4.21 18.05
C PHE A 319 7.39 5.51 17.69
N TYR A 320 6.24 5.43 17.01
CA TYR A 320 5.47 6.63 16.67
C TYR A 320 5.11 7.46 17.91
N ASN A 321 4.72 6.82 19.01
CA ASN A 321 4.28 7.48 20.23
C ASN A 321 5.41 8.10 21.08
N VAL A 322 6.67 7.72 20.91
CA VAL A 322 7.79 8.36 21.65
C VAL A 322 8.17 9.75 21.11
N ALA A 323 7.80 10.04 19.86
CA ALA A 323 8.21 11.24 19.14
C ALA A 323 7.44 12.49 19.61
N ASP A 324 8.09 13.65 19.49
CA ASP A 324 7.42 14.95 19.51
C ASP A 324 7.05 15.39 18.08
N VAL A 325 7.88 15.04 17.10
CA VAL A 325 7.73 15.43 15.69
C VAL A 325 8.18 14.28 14.79
N GLY A 326 7.40 13.98 13.75
CA GLY A 326 7.80 13.11 12.66
C GLY A 326 8.53 13.86 11.55
N VAL A 327 9.56 13.26 10.97
CA VAL A 327 10.36 13.90 9.91
C VAL A 327 10.60 12.94 8.76
N SER A 328 10.65 13.48 7.55
CA SER A 328 11.13 12.80 6.35
C SER A 328 11.75 13.83 5.44
N THR A 329 12.84 13.51 4.75
CA THR A 329 13.51 14.36 3.75
C THR A 329 13.46 13.73 2.36
N ALA A 330 12.58 12.74 2.17
CA ALA A 330 12.52 11.96 0.93
C ALA A 330 12.41 12.84 -0.32
N GLU A 331 13.08 12.45 -1.40
CA GLU A 331 13.04 13.16 -2.69
C GLU A 331 11.92 12.66 -3.63
N GLY A 332 11.23 11.59 -3.22
CA GLY A 332 10.06 11.03 -3.90
C GLY A 332 9.29 10.09 -2.98
N GLU A 333 7.96 10.15 -3.01
CA GLU A 333 7.09 9.32 -2.19
C GLU A 333 5.75 9.01 -2.85
N GLY A 334 5.40 7.73 -2.97
CA GLY A 334 4.11 7.34 -3.52
C GLY A 334 2.97 7.72 -2.59
N TRP A 335 2.98 7.19 -1.36
CA TRP A 335 1.99 7.53 -0.33
C TRP A 335 2.62 8.18 0.91
N GLY A 336 3.78 7.70 1.38
CA GLY A 336 4.37 8.15 2.66
C GLY A 336 3.76 7.44 3.88
N LEU A 337 3.59 6.12 3.81
CA LEU A 337 2.86 5.32 4.80
C LEU A 337 3.34 5.52 6.25
N CYS A 338 4.65 5.63 6.49
CA CYS A 338 5.17 5.84 7.85
C CYS A 338 4.70 7.18 8.46
N ASN A 339 4.77 8.27 7.69
CA ASN A 339 4.33 9.58 8.13
C ASN A 339 2.81 9.62 8.30
N PHE A 340 2.07 9.03 7.37
CA PHE A 340 0.62 8.88 7.45
C PHE A 340 0.17 8.13 8.72
N GLU A 341 0.82 7.01 9.05
CA GLU A 341 0.51 6.25 10.27
C GLU A 341 0.86 7.04 11.54
N GLN A 342 2.02 7.70 11.55
CA GLN A 342 2.47 8.51 12.69
C GLN A 342 1.57 9.73 12.94
N MET A 343 1.04 10.35 11.89
CA MET A 343 0.00 11.37 12.00
C MET A 343 -1.26 10.83 12.67
N GLY A 344 -1.64 9.58 12.41
CA GLY A 344 -2.80 8.92 13.02
C GLY A 344 -2.72 8.78 14.54
N VAL A 345 -1.52 8.73 15.12
CA VAL A 345 -1.33 8.76 16.59
C VAL A 345 -1.17 10.18 17.15
N GLY A 346 -1.32 11.21 16.31
CA GLY A 346 -1.33 12.62 16.72
C GLY A 346 0.04 13.31 16.72
N ILE A 347 1.01 12.79 15.97
CA ILE A 347 2.33 13.44 15.84
C ILE A 347 2.37 14.30 14.58
N PRO A 348 2.66 15.61 14.71
CA PRO A 348 2.81 16.50 13.56
C PRO A 348 4.08 16.18 12.76
N GLN A 349 4.08 16.56 11.48
CA GLN A 349 5.11 16.18 10.53
C GLN A 349 5.86 17.39 9.97
N VAL A 350 7.18 17.23 9.74
CA VAL A 350 7.99 18.09 8.86
C VAL A 350 8.37 17.25 7.64
N VAL A 351 7.83 17.60 6.47
CA VAL A 351 8.00 16.80 5.24
C VAL A 351 8.16 17.68 4.00
N PRO A 352 8.82 17.18 2.95
CA PRO A 352 8.85 17.81 1.65
C PRO A 352 7.45 17.91 1.03
N ASN A 353 7.17 19.01 0.33
CA ASN A 353 5.94 19.20 -0.41
C ASN A 353 5.97 18.44 -1.75
N ILE A 354 6.01 17.11 -1.70
CA ILE A 354 6.14 16.23 -2.88
C ILE A 354 5.16 15.06 -2.82
N GLY A 355 4.83 14.53 -4.00
CA GLY A 355 4.21 13.21 -4.15
C GLY A 355 3.01 12.95 -3.24
N GLY A 356 3.03 11.79 -2.58
CA GLY A 356 1.99 11.31 -1.69
C GLY A 356 1.73 12.19 -0.47
N PHE A 357 2.72 12.94 0.03
CA PHE A 357 2.49 13.85 1.15
C PHE A 357 1.45 14.92 0.82
N LYS A 358 1.33 15.33 -0.45
CA LYS A 358 0.34 16.31 -0.92
C LYS A 358 -1.11 15.88 -0.71
N GLU A 359 -1.36 14.59 -0.49
CA GLU A 359 -2.71 14.06 -0.26
C GLU A 359 -3.26 14.45 1.12
N TYR A 360 -2.42 14.40 2.17
CA TYR A 360 -2.87 14.52 3.55
C TYR A 360 -2.07 15.51 4.40
N CYS A 361 -0.89 15.94 3.97
CA CYS A 361 -0.13 16.98 4.65
C CYS A 361 -0.50 18.36 4.09
N THR A 362 -0.88 19.27 4.98
CA THR A 362 -1.23 20.66 4.68
C THR A 362 -0.56 21.60 5.66
N SER A 363 -0.56 22.91 5.40
CA SER A 363 -0.05 23.93 6.32
C SER A 363 -0.74 23.95 7.69
N GLU A 364 -1.93 23.34 7.79
CA GLU A 364 -2.74 23.30 9.02
C GLU A 364 -2.43 22.09 9.92
N ASN A 365 -1.69 21.10 9.41
CA ASN A 365 -1.39 19.86 10.14
C ASN A 365 0.09 19.44 10.07
N SER A 366 0.88 20.08 9.21
CA SER A 366 2.28 19.75 8.95
C SER A 366 3.07 21.02 8.66
N VAL A 367 4.39 20.93 8.75
CA VAL A 367 5.31 21.92 8.18
C VAL A 367 5.80 21.34 6.86
N LEU A 368 5.42 21.99 5.76
CA LEU A 368 5.78 21.59 4.41
C LEU A 368 7.03 22.35 3.96
N ILE A 369 8.02 21.63 3.45
CA ILE A 369 9.27 22.22 2.93
C ILE A 369 9.28 22.05 1.41
N GLU A 370 9.44 23.16 0.69
CA GLU A 370 9.50 23.11 -0.77
C GLU A 370 10.79 22.41 -1.25
N ALA A 371 10.62 21.48 -2.19
CA ALA A 371 11.71 20.74 -2.82
C ALA A 371 12.06 21.41 -4.16
N ASN A 372 12.99 22.36 -4.13
CA ASN A 372 13.29 23.21 -5.29
C ASN A 372 14.51 22.75 -6.11
N ASN A 373 15.32 21.83 -5.58
CA ASN A 373 16.50 21.36 -6.30
C ASN A 373 16.15 20.13 -7.14
N ARG A 374 15.84 20.37 -8.42
CA ARG A 374 15.37 19.37 -9.39
C ARG A 374 16.53 18.66 -10.10
N TYR A 375 16.43 17.34 -10.24
CA TYR A 375 17.39 16.52 -11.00
C TYR A 375 16.74 15.23 -11.53
N TYR A 376 17.39 14.62 -12.52
CA TYR A 376 16.97 13.34 -13.08
C TYR A 376 17.69 12.18 -12.40
N LEU A 377 16.97 11.08 -12.23
CA LEU A 377 17.47 9.88 -11.59
C LEU A 377 18.06 8.92 -12.62
N PRO A 378 19.32 8.50 -12.48
CA PRO A 378 19.88 7.47 -13.33
C PRO A 378 19.27 6.11 -12.99
N THR A 379 19.13 5.24 -13.99
CA THR A 379 18.49 3.92 -13.83
C THR A 379 19.23 2.99 -12.88
N VAL A 380 20.54 3.18 -12.70
CA VAL A 380 21.35 2.47 -11.69
C VAL A 380 20.92 2.79 -10.26
N PHE A 381 20.35 3.97 -10.04
CA PHE A 381 19.87 4.42 -8.73
C PHE A 381 18.39 4.09 -8.54
N SER A 382 17.58 4.28 -9.58
CA SER A 382 16.16 3.95 -9.57
C SER A 382 15.78 3.19 -10.83
N PRO A 383 15.33 1.93 -10.75
CA PRO A 383 14.94 1.16 -11.93
C PRO A 383 13.75 1.77 -12.66
N VAL A 384 12.95 2.60 -11.98
CA VAL A 384 11.82 3.33 -12.56
C VAL A 384 12.22 4.68 -13.17
N GLY A 385 13.50 5.06 -13.04
CA GLY A 385 14.04 6.35 -13.47
C GLY A 385 13.29 7.52 -12.83
N GLY A 386 13.16 8.60 -13.59
CA GLY A 386 12.28 9.71 -13.26
C GLY A 386 12.99 10.99 -12.88
N GLU A 387 12.18 11.92 -12.39
CA GLU A 387 12.58 13.26 -12.00
C GLU A 387 12.28 13.44 -10.51
N ALA A 388 13.30 13.82 -9.75
CA ALA A 388 13.23 14.06 -8.33
C ALA A 388 13.48 15.54 -8.02
N ALA A 389 13.05 15.94 -6.83
CA ALA A 389 13.41 17.21 -6.26
C ALA A 389 13.77 17.03 -4.79
N SER A 390 14.86 17.65 -4.36
CA SER A 390 15.30 17.62 -2.97
C SER A 390 15.04 18.94 -2.27
N VAL A 391 14.82 18.83 -0.96
CA VAL A 391 14.73 19.99 -0.06
C VAL A 391 16.12 20.52 0.27
N ASP A 392 16.21 21.81 0.54
CA ASP A 392 17.41 22.41 1.10
C ASP A 392 17.56 22.02 2.60
N PRO A 393 18.75 21.58 3.06
CA PRO A 393 18.96 21.21 4.45
C PRO A 393 18.68 22.33 5.45
N HIS A 394 19.01 23.59 5.13
CA HIS A 394 18.76 24.72 6.00
C HIS A 394 17.26 25.02 6.11
N ALA A 395 16.54 25.03 4.97
CA ALA A 395 15.08 25.16 4.98
C ALA A 395 14.41 24.06 5.82
N PHE A 396 14.90 22.82 5.73
CA PHE A 396 14.39 21.72 6.53
C PHE A 396 14.69 21.91 8.04
N CYS A 397 15.89 22.40 8.40
CA CYS A 397 16.25 22.78 9.76
C CYS A 397 15.28 23.83 10.34
N LEU A 398 14.93 24.86 9.57
CA LEU A 398 13.94 25.87 9.99
C LEU A 398 12.53 25.27 10.19
N GLY A 399 12.17 24.27 9.38
CA GLY A 399 10.94 23.53 9.57
C GLY A 399 10.89 22.74 10.87
N MET A 400 12.00 22.07 11.20
CA MET A 400 12.18 21.39 12.49
C MET A 400 12.12 22.40 13.64
N GLU A 401 12.87 23.49 13.54
CA GLU A 401 12.93 24.58 14.53
C GLU A 401 11.55 25.14 14.87
N THR A 402 10.66 25.27 13.87
CA THR A 402 9.29 25.74 14.07
C THR A 402 8.59 24.96 15.18
N TYR A 403 8.61 23.63 15.13
CA TYR A 403 7.99 22.81 16.17
C TYR A 403 8.82 22.70 17.44
N LEU A 404 10.13 22.89 17.38
CA LEU A 404 10.96 22.97 18.59
C LEU A 404 10.57 24.17 19.46
N LEU A 405 10.29 25.32 18.83
CA LEU A 405 10.06 26.59 19.50
C LEU A 405 8.58 26.89 19.76
N ASP A 406 7.66 26.31 18.98
CA ASP A 406 6.22 26.55 19.11
C ASP A 406 5.47 25.28 19.54
N SER A 407 5.22 25.16 20.86
CA SER A 407 4.49 24.04 21.43
C SER A 407 2.99 24.04 21.10
N GLU A 408 2.38 25.21 20.96
CA GLU A 408 0.95 25.33 20.66
C GLU A 408 0.68 24.92 19.20
N LYS A 409 1.52 25.36 18.27
CA LYS A 409 1.45 24.91 16.87
C LYS A 409 1.70 23.42 16.76
N ARG A 410 2.72 22.88 17.46
CA ARG A 410 3.00 21.43 17.47
C ARG A 410 1.80 20.63 17.96
N LYS A 411 1.16 21.06 19.05
CA LYS A 411 -0.04 20.42 19.60
C LYS A 411 -1.22 20.48 18.61
N THR A 412 -1.53 21.68 18.12
CA THR A 412 -2.63 21.93 17.19
C THR A 412 -2.47 21.13 15.90
N HIS A 413 -1.26 21.13 15.33
CA HIS A 413 -0.95 20.36 14.13
C HIS A 413 -1.05 18.86 14.37
N GLY A 414 -0.63 18.35 15.53
CA GLY A 414 -0.79 16.95 15.89
C GLY A 414 -2.26 16.51 15.97
N GLU A 415 -3.11 17.33 16.58
CA GLU A 415 -4.57 17.10 16.64
C GLU A 415 -5.20 17.11 15.24
N ASN A 416 -4.84 18.09 14.41
CA ASN A 416 -5.31 18.20 13.04
C ASN A 416 -4.81 17.06 12.14
N ALA A 417 -3.57 16.63 12.33
CA ALA A 417 -2.96 15.52 11.61
C ALA A 417 -3.73 14.22 11.87
N ARG A 418 -4.00 13.92 13.14
CA ARG A 418 -4.82 12.77 13.52
C ARG A 418 -6.22 12.85 12.95
N LYS A 419 -6.90 13.99 13.12
CA LYS A 419 -8.25 14.20 12.58
C LYS A 419 -8.30 13.95 11.07
N THR A 420 -7.28 14.40 10.34
CA THR A 420 -7.15 14.19 8.89
C THR A 420 -7.04 12.70 8.56
N VAL A 421 -6.07 12.00 9.15
CA VAL A 421 -5.79 10.58 8.88
C VAL A 421 -6.94 9.67 9.27
N MET A 422 -7.64 9.97 10.37
CA MET A 422 -8.84 9.23 10.79
C MET A 422 -9.96 9.22 9.74
N GLY A 423 -9.95 10.17 8.80
CA GLY A 423 -10.91 10.21 7.69
C GLY A 423 -10.69 9.13 6.62
N TYR A 424 -9.48 8.58 6.51
CA TYR A 424 -9.03 7.64 5.49
C TYR A 424 -9.26 6.20 5.95
N THR A 425 -10.48 5.70 5.90
CA THR A 425 -10.77 4.30 6.25
C THR A 425 -10.60 3.37 5.05
N TRP A 426 -10.22 2.11 5.26
CA TRP A 426 -10.12 1.12 4.17
C TRP A 426 -11.41 1.00 3.37
N LYS A 427 -12.56 0.97 4.03
CA LYS A 427 -13.88 0.96 3.39
C LYS A 427 -14.04 2.11 2.36
N LYS A 428 -13.62 3.32 2.71
CA LYS A 428 -13.68 4.48 1.78
C LYS A 428 -12.62 4.37 0.69
N ALA A 429 -11.41 3.95 1.06
CA ALA A 429 -10.26 3.88 0.17
C ALA A 429 -10.49 2.91 -1.00
N VAL A 430 -11.13 1.76 -0.75
CA VAL A 430 -11.40 0.75 -1.79
C VAL A 430 -12.68 1.00 -2.59
N GLU A 431 -13.53 1.96 -2.20
CA GLU A 431 -14.82 2.18 -2.85
C GLU A 431 -14.71 2.42 -4.37
N PRO A 432 -13.76 3.24 -4.88
CA PRO A 432 -13.57 3.38 -6.33
C PRO A 432 -13.21 2.06 -7.01
N PHE A 433 -12.44 1.19 -6.36
CA PHE A 433 -12.06 -0.12 -6.88
C PHE A 433 -13.25 -1.08 -6.91
N LEU A 434 -14.02 -1.15 -5.83
CA LEU A 434 -15.24 -1.96 -5.75
C LEU A 434 -16.26 -1.58 -6.81
N ARG A 435 -16.40 -0.28 -7.10
CA ARG A 435 -17.26 0.21 -8.18
C ARG A 435 -16.85 -0.33 -9.54
N ARG A 436 -15.55 -0.38 -9.83
CA ARG A 436 -15.05 -0.94 -11.10
C ARG A 436 -15.22 -2.45 -11.16
N LEU A 437 -14.98 -3.16 -10.07
CA LEU A 437 -15.24 -4.60 -10.00
C LEU A 437 -16.72 -4.92 -10.22
N ARG A 438 -17.63 -4.10 -9.67
CA ARG A 438 -19.07 -4.26 -9.91
C ARG A 438 -19.42 -4.04 -11.38
N GLN A 439 -18.88 -2.99 -11.99
CA GLN A 439 -19.09 -2.70 -13.40
C GLN A 439 -18.66 -3.89 -14.28
N GLU A 440 -17.48 -4.46 -14.07
CA GLU A 440 -17.04 -5.65 -14.84
C GLU A 440 -17.93 -6.88 -14.60
N LYS A 441 -18.47 -7.03 -13.38
CA LYS A 441 -19.41 -8.11 -13.09
C LYS A 441 -20.71 -7.94 -13.89
N GLU A 442 -21.25 -6.73 -13.92
CA GLU A 442 -22.45 -6.40 -14.68
C GLU A 442 -22.23 -6.59 -16.19
N ASP A 443 -21.06 -6.18 -16.71
CA ASP A 443 -20.71 -6.37 -18.12
C ASP A 443 -20.62 -7.87 -18.50
N ILE A 444 -19.97 -8.69 -17.66
CA ILE A 444 -19.85 -10.15 -17.89
C ILE A 444 -21.21 -10.84 -17.81
N ASP A 445 -22.07 -10.45 -16.88
CA ASP A 445 -23.42 -11.03 -16.76
C ASP A 445 -24.26 -10.70 -18.01
N ALA A 446 -24.19 -9.46 -18.49
CA ALA A 446 -24.90 -9.04 -19.70
C ALA A 446 -24.40 -9.78 -20.96
N GLU A 447 -23.08 -10.01 -21.09
CA GLU A 447 -22.50 -10.82 -22.17
C GLU A 447 -23.00 -12.27 -22.12
N ALA A 448 -23.05 -12.87 -20.91
CA ALA A 448 -23.53 -14.25 -20.73
C ALA A 448 -25.04 -14.40 -21.01
N GLU A 449 -25.86 -13.42 -20.63
CA GLU A 449 -27.29 -13.37 -20.95
C GLU A 449 -27.50 -13.31 -22.47
N ALA A 450 -26.77 -12.44 -23.17
CA ALA A 450 -26.86 -12.31 -24.63
C ALA A 450 -26.44 -13.60 -25.38
N GLU A 451 -25.39 -14.29 -24.93
CA GLU A 451 -24.99 -15.59 -25.49
C GLU A 451 -26.00 -16.71 -25.18
N GLY A 452 -26.63 -16.67 -24.01
CA GLY A 452 -27.69 -17.61 -23.62
C GLY A 452 -28.93 -17.47 -24.50
N ASP A 453 -29.36 -16.24 -24.79
CA ASP A 453 -30.50 -15.95 -25.65
C ASP A 453 -30.24 -16.36 -27.11
N LEU A 454 -29.03 -16.17 -27.62
CA LEU A 454 -28.63 -16.59 -28.97
C LEU A 454 -28.56 -18.11 -29.15
N ASN A 455 -28.27 -18.87 -28.10
CA ASN A 455 -28.25 -20.34 -28.15
C ASN A 455 -29.64 -20.97 -27.96
N ASN A 456 -30.61 -20.20 -27.45
CA ASN A 456 -32.00 -20.62 -27.24
C ASN A 456 -32.96 -20.15 -28.33
N ALA A 457 -32.55 -19.20 -29.18
CA ALA A 457 -33.24 -18.75 -30.39
C ALA A 457 -32.80 -19.58 -31.61
#